data_AF-A0A7S0A8J8-F1
#
_entry.id   AF-A0A7S0A8J8-F1
#
_cell.length_a   1.000
_cell.length_b   1.000
_cell.length_c   1.000
_cell.angle_alpha   90.00
_cell.angle_beta   90.00
_cell.angle_gamma   90.00
#
_symmetry.space_group_name_H-M   'P 1'
#
loop_
_entity.id
_entity.type
_entity.pdbx_description
1 polymer ?
#
loop_
_entity_poly.entity_id
_entity_poly.type
_entity_poly.pdbx_seq_one_letter_code
_entity_poly.pdbx_strand_id
1 'polypeptide(L)'
;ARMQAAPAEAEAEAEAEEEEAEGGQAEEAPAKAPARALPSLYSPDWEVDLMGTFSRFEENFRSWRSKEQTACNDRNDDALGHLTAVSDGELAAKDCLKAHFPEHTFERSALKELSGLGREQRTELHQVLELVRSHAERFEGTEEIMKQLPKPGKKAKRMSGADIIALLAHLLDITSRSLVKSRKKANNSKGNQKKKDDEEEAKPKNKEKEKEKEKEKEKEKEKE
;
A
#
# COMPACT_ATOMS: atom_id res chain seq x y z
N ALA A 1 29.92 26.76 -26.47
CA ALA A 1 29.84 25.43 -27.11
C ALA A 1 31.00 24.58 -26.62
N ARG A 2 30.77 23.72 -25.62
CA ARG A 2 31.76 22.74 -25.17
C ARG A 2 30.98 21.44 -25.00
N MET A 3 30.97 20.64 -26.06
CA MET A 3 30.44 19.29 -26.05
C MET A 3 31.41 18.44 -25.23
N GLN A 4 30.93 17.80 -24.18
CA GLN A 4 31.66 16.73 -23.52
C GLN A 4 30.91 15.42 -23.77
N ALA A 5 31.66 14.50 -24.34
CA ALA A 5 31.23 13.20 -24.83
C ALA A 5 30.96 12.24 -23.67
N ALA A 6 29.93 11.42 -23.85
CA ALA A 6 29.63 10.27 -22.99
C ALA A 6 30.64 9.14 -23.23
N PRO A 7 31.13 8.44 -22.19
CA PRO A 7 31.79 7.16 -22.37
C PRO A 7 30.75 6.04 -22.48
N ALA A 8 30.99 5.17 -23.44
CA ALA A 8 30.22 3.99 -23.79
C ALA A 8 30.31 2.92 -22.70
N GLU A 9 29.17 2.30 -22.43
CA GLU A 9 29.01 1.11 -21.60
C GLU A 9 29.68 -0.08 -22.29
N ALA A 10 30.56 -0.77 -21.55
CA ALA A 10 31.12 -2.05 -21.94
C ALA A 10 30.52 -3.12 -21.02
N GLU A 11 29.49 -3.79 -21.52
CA GLU A 11 28.98 -5.03 -20.95
C GLU A 11 30.04 -6.12 -21.12
N ALA A 12 30.49 -6.69 -20.00
CA ALA A 12 31.33 -7.87 -19.99
C ALA A 12 30.55 -8.98 -19.29
N GLU A 13 29.93 -9.83 -20.10
CA GLU A 13 29.42 -11.14 -19.70
C GLU A 13 30.59 -12.01 -19.27
N ALA A 14 30.55 -12.52 -18.04
CA ALA A 14 31.49 -13.52 -17.56
C ALA A 14 30.71 -14.82 -17.33
N GLU A 15 30.83 -15.71 -18.31
CA GLU A 15 30.44 -17.12 -18.25
C GLU A 15 31.30 -17.82 -17.18
N ALA A 16 30.65 -18.50 -16.24
CA ALA A 16 31.30 -19.36 -15.26
C ALA A 16 31.13 -20.81 -15.70
N GLU A 17 32.21 -21.40 -16.24
CA GLU A 17 32.31 -22.83 -16.51
C GLU A 17 32.47 -23.61 -15.19
N GLU A 18 31.53 -24.50 -14.91
CA GLU A 18 31.64 -25.57 -13.92
C GLU A 18 32.51 -26.69 -14.50
N GLU A 19 33.69 -26.95 -13.91
CA GLU A 19 34.48 -28.14 -14.21
C GLU A 19 34.32 -29.16 -13.07
N GLU A 20 33.61 -30.24 -13.35
CA GLU A 20 33.55 -31.45 -12.53
C GLU A 20 34.87 -32.23 -12.62
N ALA A 21 35.47 -32.55 -11.47
CA ALA A 21 36.60 -33.47 -11.39
C ALA A 21 36.15 -34.81 -10.82
N GLU A 22 36.00 -35.76 -11.74
CA GLU A 22 35.64 -37.16 -11.56
C GLU A 22 36.73 -37.96 -10.84
N GLY A 23 36.30 -38.93 -10.02
CA GLY A 23 37.17 -39.80 -9.24
C GLY A 23 37.86 -40.89 -10.08
N GLY A 24 39.09 -41.20 -9.70
CA GLY A 24 39.83 -42.37 -10.18
C GLY A 24 40.47 -43.11 -9.00
N GLN A 25 39.84 -44.21 -8.57
CA GLN A 25 40.47 -45.25 -7.75
C GLN A 25 41.30 -46.16 -8.65
N ALA A 26 42.57 -46.40 -8.28
CA ALA A 26 43.35 -47.50 -8.83
C ALA A 26 44.27 -48.09 -7.75
N GLU A 27 43.82 -49.25 -7.28
CA GLU A 27 44.54 -50.48 -6.94
C GLU A 27 45.95 -50.49 -6.32
N GLU A 28 45.99 -51.33 -5.30
CA GLU A 28 47.05 -51.71 -4.38
C GLU A 28 47.87 -52.89 -4.92
N ALA A 29 49.20 -52.86 -4.82
CA ALA A 29 50.05 -54.05 -4.77
C ALA A 29 51.44 -53.76 -4.17
N PRO A 30 52.12 -54.74 -3.53
CA PRO A 30 52.84 -54.47 -2.29
C PRO A 30 54.37 -54.59 -2.37
N ALA A 31 54.98 -54.15 -1.26
CA ALA A 31 56.25 -54.62 -0.69
C ALA A 31 57.56 -54.10 -1.30
N LYS A 32 58.13 -53.10 -0.64
CA LYS A 32 59.57 -53.12 -0.27
C LYS A 32 59.78 -52.27 0.98
N ALA A 33 60.12 -52.91 2.10
CA ALA A 33 60.43 -52.22 3.35
C ALA A 33 61.56 -51.20 3.12
N PRO A 34 61.33 -49.88 3.31
CA PRO A 34 62.41 -48.93 3.24
C PRO A 34 63.28 -49.13 4.48
N ALA A 35 64.57 -49.32 4.23
CA ALA A 35 65.59 -49.31 5.27
C ALA A 35 65.33 -48.10 6.19
N ARG A 36 65.28 -48.36 7.50
CA ARG A 36 65.14 -47.35 8.54
C ARG A 36 66.37 -46.45 8.47
N ALA A 37 66.31 -45.44 7.61
CA ALA A 37 67.27 -44.37 7.54
C ALA A 37 67.24 -43.71 8.92
N LEU A 38 68.38 -43.76 9.59
CA LEU A 38 68.59 -42.99 10.81
C LEU A 38 68.19 -41.55 10.52
N PRO A 39 67.45 -40.87 11.43
CA PRO A 39 67.14 -39.47 11.25
C PRO A 39 68.47 -38.75 11.09
N SER A 40 68.74 -38.35 9.85
CA SER A 40 69.79 -37.40 9.55
C SER A 40 69.58 -36.24 10.53
N LEU A 41 70.67 -35.80 11.15
CA LEU A 41 70.77 -34.54 11.86
C LEU A 41 70.60 -33.39 10.84
N TYR A 42 69.46 -33.37 10.15
CA TYR A 42 68.95 -32.22 9.44
C TYR A 42 68.74 -31.18 10.53
N SER A 43 69.66 -30.22 10.58
CA SER A 43 69.37 -28.94 11.19
C SER A 43 68.01 -28.51 10.66
N PRO A 44 67.02 -28.19 11.51
CA PRO A 44 65.74 -27.67 11.05
C PRO A 44 66.04 -26.54 10.08
N ASP A 45 65.58 -26.65 8.84
CA ASP A 45 65.76 -25.60 7.85
C ASP A 45 64.76 -24.48 8.14
N TRP A 46 64.98 -23.83 9.28
CA TRP A 46 64.15 -22.76 9.81
C TRP A 46 64.07 -21.59 8.83
N GLU A 47 65.04 -21.46 7.93
CA GLU A 47 65.05 -20.45 6.88
C GLU A 47 64.00 -20.75 5.82
N VAL A 48 63.87 -22.02 5.38
CA VAL A 48 62.79 -22.44 4.46
C VAL A 48 61.41 -22.29 5.09
N ASP A 49 61.24 -22.70 6.35
CA ASP A 49 59.95 -22.56 7.05
C ASP A 49 59.58 -21.09 7.29
N LEU A 50 60.55 -20.25 7.68
CA LEU A 50 60.34 -18.82 7.90
C LEU A 50 59.96 -18.13 6.59
N MET A 51 60.65 -18.40 5.49
CA MET A 51 60.33 -17.84 4.18
C MET A 51 58.95 -18.30 3.68
N GLY A 52 58.56 -19.55 3.97
CA GLY A 52 57.22 -20.06 3.69
C GLY A 52 56.12 -19.31 4.46
N THR A 53 56.33 -19.07 5.76
CA THR A 53 55.36 -18.31 6.58
C THR A 53 55.25 -16.85 6.13
N PHE A 54 56.37 -16.23 5.77
CA PHE A 54 56.37 -14.86 5.26
C PHE A 54 55.64 -14.74 3.92
N SER A 55 55.89 -15.67 3.00
CA SER A 55 55.19 -15.70 1.70
C SER A 55 53.67 -15.85 1.86
N ARG A 56 53.23 -16.76 2.74
CA ARG A 56 51.79 -16.91 3.07
C ARG A 56 51.20 -15.65 3.70
N PHE A 57 51.95 -14.98 4.56
CA PHE A 57 51.52 -13.71 5.15
C PHE A 57 51.34 -12.64 4.06
N GLU A 58 52.30 -12.51 3.13
CA GLU A 58 52.18 -11.55 2.03
C GLU A 58 50.97 -11.82 1.14
N GLU A 59 50.73 -13.08 0.77
CA GLU A 59 49.58 -13.49 -0.03
C GLU A 59 48.26 -13.15 0.68
N ASN A 60 48.16 -13.50 1.96
CA ASN A 60 46.99 -13.18 2.78
C ASN A 60 46.80 -11.67 2.92
N PHE A 61 47.87 -10.91 3.09
CA PHE A 61 47.82 -9.46 3.18
C PHE A 61 47.37 -8.83 1.86
N ARG A 62 47.86 -9.31 0.71
CA ARG A 62 47.41 -8.87 -0.62
C ARG A 62 45.94 -9.20 -0.85
N SER A 63 45.50 -10.41 -0.49
CA SER A 63 44.10 -10.83 -0.57
C SER A 63 43.19 -9.96 0.29
N TRP A 64 43.59 -9.72 1.55
CA TRP A 64 42.87 -8.84 2.47
C TRP A 64 42.78 -7.41 1.93
N ARG A 65 43.91 -6.86 1.45
CA ARG A 65 43.95 -5.51 0.88
C ARG A 65 43.04 -5.39 -0.34
N SER A 66 43.03 -6.38 -1.22
CA SER A 66 42.13 -6.40 -2.39
C SER A 66 40.66 -6.40 -1.95
N LYS A 67 40.30 -7.24 -0.99
CA LYS A 67 38.92 -7.31 -0.45
C LYS A 67 38.50 -5.99 0.20
N GLU A 68 39.37 -5.38 1.00
CA GLU A 68 39.05 -4.10 1.63
C GLU A 68 38.95 -2.98 0.61
N GLN A 69 39.78 -2.98 -0.44
CA GLN A 69 39.69 -2.01 -1.52
C GLN A 69 38.36 -2.15 -2.29
N THR A 70 37.94 -3.37 -2.61
CA THR A 70 36.61 -3.62 -3.19
C THR A 70 35.51 -3.13 -2.27
N ALA A 71 35.51 -3.52 -0.99
CA ALA A 71 34.49 -3.07 -0.05
C ALA A 71 34.47 -1.55 0.15
N CYS A 72 35.62 -0.88 0.04
CA CYS A 72 35.72 0.58 0.08
C CYS A 72 35.09 1.21 -1.17
N ASN A 73 35.35 0.66 -2.36
CA ASN A 73 34.73 1.10 -3.60
C ASN A 73 33.20 0.90 -3.55
N ASP A 74 32.73 -0.28 -3.15
CA ASP A 74 31.29 -0.59 -3.05
C ASP A 74 30.57 0.41 -2.14
N ARG A 75 31.14 0.70 -0.96
CA ARG A 75 30.59 1.71 -0.04
C ARG A 75 30.56 3.11 -0.65
N ASN A 76 31.55 3.47 -1.46
CA ASN A 76 31.59 4.76 -2.12
C ASN A 76 30.52 4.85 -3.21
N ASP A 77 30.35 3.79 -4.01
CA ASP A 77 29.34 3.72 -5.06
C ASP A 77 27.93 3.77 -4.46
N ASP A 78 27.69 3.05 -3.36
CA ASP A 78 26.45 3.14 -2.58
C ASP A 78 26.20 4.57 -2.05
N ALA A 79 27.24 5.22 -1.52
CA ALA A 79 27.14 6.60 -1.02
C ALA A 79 26.81 7.60 -2.15
N LEU A 80 27.40 7.42 -3.34
CA LEU A 80 27.08 8.20 -4.53
C LEU A 80 25.65 7.93 -5.02
N GLY A 81 25.21 6.68 -4.98
CA GLY A 81 23.83 6.29 -5.27
C GLY A 81 22.83 6.95 -4.32
N HIS A 82 23.15 7.01 -3.02
CA HIS A 82 22.31 7.72 -2.05
C HIS A 82 22.28 9.23 -2.27
N LEU A 83 23.42 9.85 -2.62
CA LEU A 83 23.48 11.28 -2.91
C LEU A 83 22.61 11.65 -4.12
N THR A 84 22.71 10.87 -5.20
CA THR A 84 21.92 11.07 -6.42
C THR A 84 20.43 10.88 -6.15
N ALA A 85 20.05 9.80 -5.47
CA ALA A 85 18.65 9.55 -5.09
C ALA A 85 18.05 10.67 -4.22
N VAL A 86 18.82 11.22 -3.27
CA VAL A 86 18.37 12.37 -2.46
C VAL A 86 18.22 13.62 -3.32
N SER A 87 19.14 13.88 -4.25
CA SER A 87 19.04 15.00 -5.19
C SER A 87 17.81 14.90 -6.08
N ASP A 88 17.53 13.72 -6.63
CA ASP A 88 16.36 13.47 -7.48
C ASP A 88 15.07 13.62 -6.67
N GLY A 89 15.06 13.10 -5.44
CA GLY A 89 13.96 13.28 -4.50
C GLY A 89 13.71 14.75 -4.16
N GLU A 90 14.76 15.55 -3.94
CA GLU A 90 14.65 17.00 -3.73
C GLU A 90 14.07 17.70 -4.95
N LEU A 91 14.47 17.33 -6.17
CA LEU A 91 13.91 17.89 -7.39
C LEU A 91 12.41 17.57 -7.52
N ALA A 92 12.05 16.31 -7.38
CA ALA A 92 10.65 15.87 -7.44
C ALA A 92 9.79 16.54 -6.36
N ALA A 93 10.33 16.69 -5.14
CA ALA A 93 9.65 17.39 -4.06
C ALA A 93 9.44 18.87 -4.37
N LYS A 94 10.44 19.55 -4.96
CA LYS A 94 10.30 20.95 -5.41
C LYS A 94 9.19 21.10 -6.44
N ASP A 95 9.13 20.20 -7.42
CA ASP A 95 8.14 20.27 -8.48
C ASP A 95 6.73 20.00 -7.94
N CYS A 96 6.59 19.03 -7.03
CA CYS A 96 5.35 18.76 -6.31
C CYS A 96 4.87 19.98 -5.50
N LEU A 97 5.76 20.60 -4.72
CA LEU A 97 5.44 21.79 -3.93
C LEU A 97 5.01 22.95 -4.82
N LYS A 98 5.72 23.20 -5.93
CA LYS A 98 5.34 24.27 -6.88
C LYS A 98 3.98 24.01 -7.53
N ALA A 99 3.68 22.76 -7.88
CA ALA A 99 2.45 22.41 -8.57
C ALA A 99 1.21 22.48 -7.65
N HIS A 100 1.35 22.07 -6.39
CA HIS A 100 0.21 21.90 -5.47
C HIS A 100 0.14 22.93 -4.34
N PHE A 101 1.27 23.58 -4.01
CA PHE A 101 1.40 24.54 -2.91
C PHE A 101 2.22 25.78 -3.35
N PRO A 102 1.80 26.51 -4.39
CA PRO A 102 2.59 27.60 -4.97
C PRO A 102 2.84 28.77 -4.01
N GLU A 103 2.00 28.92 -2.98
CA GLU A 103 2.15 29.96 -1.95
C GLU A 103 3.17 29.58 -0.87
N HIS A 104 3.58 28.30 -0.79
CA HIS A 104 4.57 27.84 0.20
C HIS A 104 5.99 28.16 -0.27
N THR A 105 6.68 28.99 0.51
CA THR A 105 8.11 29.25 0.35
C THR A 105 8.93 28.31 1.22
N PHE A 106 9.95 27.65 0.65
CA PHE A 106 10.87 26.78 1.39
C PHE A 106 12.33 27.18 1.11
N GLU A 107 13.12 27.36 2.18
CA GLU A 107 14.49 27.86 2.05
C GLU A 107 15.57 26.76 1.98
N ARG A 108 15.34 25.58 2.57
CA ARG A 108 16.42 24.60 2.81
C ARG A 108 16.24 23.27 2.08
N SER A 109 15.19 22.51 2.39
CA SER A 109 14.94 21.17 1.85
C SER A 109 13.47 21.05 1.50
N ALA A 110 13.20 20.80 0.22
CA ALA A 110 11.84 20.59 -0.27
C ALA A 110 11.29 19.26 0.23
N LEU A 111 12.14 18.23 0.36
CA LEU A 111 11.72 16.94 0.94
C LEU A 111 11.25 17.09 2.38
N LYS A 112 11.98 17.85 3.20
CA LYS A 112 11.59 18.10 4.59
C LYS A 112 10.27 18.86 4.68
N GLU A 113 10.10 19.88 3.85
CA GLU A 113 8.87 20.67 3.80
C GLU A 113 7.67 19.82 3.37
N LEU A 114 7.81 19.07 2.27
CA LEU A 114 6.79 18.16 1.78
C LEU A 114 6.42 17.10 2.82
N SER A 115 7.41 16.59 3.57
CA SER A 115 7.17 15.66 4.68
C SER A 115 6.38 16.32 5.83
N GLY A 116 6.65 17.60 6.10
CA GLY A 116 5.91 18.41 7.07
C GLY A 116 4.44 18.55 6.68
N LEU A 117 4.19 19.06 5.48
CA LEU A 117 2.84 19.20 4.91
C LEU A 117 2.09 17.87 4.91
N GLY A 118 2.74 16.77 4.50
CA GLY A 118 2.12 15.45 4.53
C GLY A 118 1.78 14.93 5.93
N ARG A 119 2.43 15.43 7.00
CA ARG A 119 2.06 15.13 8.39
C ARG A 119 0.89 15.99 8.86
N GLU A 120 0.87 17.26 8.48
CA GLU A 120 -0.21 18.19 8.78
C GLU A 120 -1.50 17.72 8.12
N GLN A 121 -1.49 17.45 6.81
CA GLN A 121 -2.63 16.91 6.07
C GLN A 121 -3.14 15.60 6.66
N ARG A 122 -2.26 14.67 7.06
CA ARG A 122 -2.69 13.44 7.74
C ARG A 122 -3.37 13.73 9.08
N THR A 123 -2.88 14.72 9.82
CA THR A 123 -3.49 15.15 11.08
C THR A 123 -4.88 15.74 10.86
N GLU A 124 -5.03 16.61 9.86
CA GLU A 124 -6.32 17.18 9.45
C GLU A 124 -7.30 16.09 8.99
N LEU A 125 -6.85 15.16 8.14
CA LEU A 125 -7.67 14.03 7.71
C LEU A 125 -8.13 13.15 8.87
N HIS A 126 -7.29 12.97 9.90
CA HIS A 126 -7.69 12.29 11.12
C HIS A 126 -8.76 13.07 11.89
N GLN A 127 -8.64 14.39 12.00
CA GLN A 127 -9.66 15.23 12.64
C GLN A 127 -10.99 15.16 11.87
N VAL A 128 -10.96 15.17 10.54
CA VAL A 128 -12.15 15.00 9.69
C VAL A 128 -12.76 13.62 9.92
N LEU A 129 -11.95 12.57 9.99
CA LEU A 129 -12.42 11.21 10.27
C LEU A 129 -13.04 11.09 11.67
N GLU A 130 -12.48 11.74 12.69
CA GLU A 130 -13.08 11.80 14.04
C GLU A 130 -14.41 12.57 14.04
N LEU A 131 -14.49 13.67 13.31
CA LEU A 131 -15.73 14.42 13.15
C LEU A 131 -16.80 13.56 12.48
N VAL A 132 -16.48 12.89 11.36
CA VAL A 132 -17.39 11.97 10.69
C VAL A 132 -17.79 10.83 11.63
N ARG A 133 -16.85 10.27 12.40
CA ARG A 133 -17.11 9.22 13.39
C ARG A 133 -18.16 9.68 14.42
N SER A 134 -18.05 10.91 14.93
CA SER A 134 -19.00 11.47 15.90
C SER A 134 -20.43 11.64 15.35
N HIS A 135 -20.58 11.72 14.04
CA HIS A 135 -21.87 11.84 13.37
C HIS A 135 -22.35 10.54 12.71
N ALA A 136 -21.47 9.56 12.53
CA ALA A 136 -21.74 8.31 11.82
C ALA A 136 -22.82 7.45 12.48
N GLU A 137 -22.94 7.50 13.81
CA GLU A 137 -23.98 6.80 14.59
C GLU A 137 -25.41 7.24 14.20
N ARG A 138 -25.57 8.41 13.57
CA ARG A 138 -26.88 8.91 13.14
C ARG A 138 -27.35 8.35 11.80
N PHE A 139 -26.50 7.59 11.10
CA PHE A 139 -26.79 7.07 9.77
C PHE A 139 -26.97 5.56 9.78
N GLU A 140 -28.06 5.07 9.20
CA GLU A 140 -28.29 3.63 9.01
C GLU A 140 -27.20 3.00 8.12
N GLY A 141 -26.60 1.89 8.58
CA GLY A 141 -25.66 1.09 7.79
C GLY A 141 -24.18 1.44 7.93
N THR A 142 -23.80 2.34 8.85
CA THR A 142 -22.39 2.73 9.09
C THR A 142 -21.65 1.79 10.05
N GLU A 143 -22.35 0.91 10.77
CA GLU A 143 -21.80 0.03 11.81
C GLU A 143 -20.60 -0.80 11.37
N GLU A 144 -20.66 -1.36 10.16
CA GLU A 144 -19.57 -2.23 9.66
C GLU A 144 -18.32 -1.42 9.32
N ILE A 145 -18.47 -0.20 8.79
CA ILE A 145 -17.34 0.70 8.55
C ILE A 145 -16.76 1.23 9.86
N MET A 146 -17.60 1.48 10.86
CA MET A 146 -17.18 1.95 12.18
C MET A 146 -16.31 0.94 12.93
N LYS A 147 -16.45 -0.35 12.64
CA LYS A 147 -15.54 -1.42 13.12
C LYS A 147 -14.20 -1.42 12.41
N GLN A 148 -14.17 -1.06 11.13
CA GLN A 148 -12.94 -0.98 10.33
C GLN A 148 -12.13 0.29 10.65
N LEU A 149 -12.79 1.33 11.16
CA LEU A 149 -12.14 2.55 11.61
C LEU A 149 -11.26 2.28 12.83
N PRO A 150 -9.95 2.60 12.78
CA PRO A 150 -9.07 2.45 13.93
C PRO A 150 -9.60 3.26 15.10
N LYS A 151 -9.50 2.68 16.30
CA LYS A 151 -9.83 3.41 17.53
C LYS A 151 -8.89 4.61 17.68
N PRO A 152 -9.37 5.74 18.22
CA PRO A 152 -8.54 6.92 18.47
C PRO A 152 -7.32 6.52 19.31
N GLY A 153 -6.14 6.97 18.91
CA GLY A 153 -4.88 6.64 19.57
C GLY A 153 -3.71 6.37 18.62
N LYS A 154 -2.64 5.75 19.14
CA LYS A 154 -1.38 5.54 18.41
C LYS A 154 -1.54 4.70 17.13
N LYS A 155 -2.49 3.77 17.09
CA LYS A 155 -2.73 2.93 15.90
C LYS A 155 -3.38 3.71 14.76
N ALA A 156 -4.31 4.62 15.07
CA ALA A 156 -4.92 5.49 14.07
C ALA A 156 -3.86 6.38 13.39
N LYS A 157 -2.94 6.98 14.15
CA LYS A 157 -1.86 7.83 13.62
C LYS A 157 -0.86 7.13 12.68
N ARG A 158 -0.89 5.80 12.60
CA ARG A 158 -0.01 5.01 11.71
C ARG A 158 -0.68 4.65 10.38
N MET A 159 -1.97 4.95 10.21
CA MET A 159 -2.67 4.71 8.94
C MET A 159 -2.10 5.59 7.83
N SER A 160 -2.09 5.09 6.61
CA SER A 160 -1.69 5.90 5.46
C SER A 160 -2.78 6.94 5.16
N GLY A 161 -2.39 8.07 4.56
CA GLY A 161 -3.35 9.09 4.12
C GLY A 161 -4.38 8.54 3.14
N ALA A 162 -3.94 7.66 2.24
CA ALA A 162 -4.80 7.00 1.25
C ALA A 162 -5.88 6.14 1.92
N ASP A 163 -5.52 5.36 2.95
CA ASP A 163 -6.49 4.54 3.68
C ASP A 163 -7.52 5.40 4.42
N ILE A 164 -7.08 6.53 4.98
CA ILE A 164 -7.99 7.48 5.66
C ILE A 164 -9.00 8.04 4.66
N ILE A 165 -8.54 8.46 3.47
CA ILE A 165 -9.39 8.97 2.40
C ILE A 165 -10.36 7.90 1.91
N ALA A 166 -9.91 6.65 1.73
CA ALA A 166 -10.77 5.54 1.31
C ALA A 166 -11.91 5.29 2.31
N LEU A 167 -11.61 5.29 3.60
CA LEU A 167 -12.64 5.15 4.66
C LEU A 167 -13.61 6.33 4.66
N LEU A 168 -13.12 7.56 4.51
CA LEU A 168 -13.95 8.76 4.42
C LEU A 168 -14.88 8.71 3.19
N ALA A 169 -14.36 8.32 2.02
CA ALA A 169 -15.14 8.18 0.81
C ALA A 169 -16.25 7.14 0.96
N HIS A 170 -15.94 6.00 1.58
CA HIS A 170 -16.93 4.94 1.82
C HIS A 170 -18.03 5.39 2.80
N LEU A 171 -17.67 6.11 3.87
CA LEU A 171 -18.66 6.71 4.79
C LEU A 171 -19.54 7.72 4.07
N LEU A 172 -18.97 8.60 3.25
CA LEU A 172 -19.71 9.59 2.49
C LEU A 172 -20.67 8.94 1.47
N ASP A 173 -20.28 7.83 0.84
CA ASP A 173 -21.17 7.09 -0.05
C ASP A 173 -22.36 6.47 0.71
N ILE A 174 -22.12 5.83 1.88
CA ILE A 174 -23.21 5.29 2.71
C ILE A 174 -24.16 6.40 3.17
N THR A 175 -23.62 7.51 3.68
CA THR A 175 -24.43 8.64 4.15
C THR A 175 -25.23 9.27 3.00
N SER A 176 -24.64 9.43 1.81
CA SER A 176 -25.33 9.90 0.61
C SER A 176 -26.50 9.00 0.23
N ARG A 177 -26.29 7.67 0.18
CA ARG A 177 -27.34 6.69 -0.12
C ARG A 177 -28.45 6.70 0.95
N SER A 178 -28.08 6.82 2.22
CA SER A 178 -29.03 6.92 3.33
C SER A 178 -29.88 8.19 3.24
N LEU A 179 -29.27 9.34 2.93
CA LEU A 179 -29.97 10.61 2.71
C LEU A 179 -30.97 10.52 1.54
N VAL A 180 -30.57 9.91 0.42
CA VAL A 180 -31.46 9.70 -0.73
C VAL A 180 -32.64 8.82 -0.36
N LYS A 181 -32.42 7.74 0.39
CA LYS A 181 -33.50 6.86 0.89
C LYS A 181 -34.45 7.64 1.81
N SER A 182 -33.93 8.42 2.75
CA SER A 182 -34.72 9.24 3.67
C SER A 182 -35.55 10.31 2.95
N ARG A 183 -34.99 10.98 1.93
CA ARG A 183 -35.74 11.93 1.09
C ARG A 183 -36.87 11.25 0.31
N LYS A 184 -36.63 10.08 -0.27
CA LYS A 184 -37.67 9.29 -0.96
C LYS A 184 -38.79 8.88 0.01
N LYS A 185 -38.44 8.39 1.21
CA LYS A 185 -39.43 8.06 2.27
C LYS A 185 -40.26 9.28 2.67
N ALA A 186 -39.63 10.44 2.86
CA ALA A 186 -40.32 11.68 3.25
C ALA A 186 -41.25 12.25 2.16
N ASN A 187 -40.90 12.10 0.88
CA ASN A 187 -41.79 12.50 -0.21
C ASN A 187 -42.98 11.54 -0.36
N ASN A 188 -42.76 10.23 -0.15
CA ASN A 188 -43.86 9.25 -0.19
C ASN A 188 -44.81 9.38 1.02
N SER A 189 -44.31 9.76 2.20
CA SER A 189 -45.17 9.98 3.38
C SER A 189 -46.05 11.22 3.25
N LYS A 190 -45.56 12.31 2.63
CA LYS A 190 -46.36 13.50 2.33
C LYS A 190 -47.40 13.29 1.23
N GLY A 191 -47.14 12.39 0.27
CA GLY A 191 -48.10 12.03 -0.79
C GLY A 191 -49.27 11.18 -0.30
N ASN A 192 -49.07 10.36 0.75
CA ASN A 192 -50.11 9.46 1.26
C ASN A 192 -50.98 10.05 2.38
N GLN A 193 -50.57 11.15 3.01
CA GLN A 193 -51.41 11.84 4.01
C GLN A 193 -52.52 12.71 3.38
N LYS A 194 -52.41 13.13 2.11
CA LYS A 194 -53.43 13.96 1.46
C LYS A 194 -54.58 13.15 0.82
N LYS A 195 -54.56 11.81 0.89
CA LYS A 195 -55.61 10.95 0.31
C LYS A 195 -56.40 10.14 1.34
N LYS A 196 -56.10 10.24 2.63
CA LYS A 196 -56.83 9.49 3.68
C LYS A 196 -57.80 10.31 4.52
N ASP A 197 -57.77 11.64 4.40
CA ASP A 197 -58.73 12.52 5.11
C ASP A 197 -59.93 12.95 4.24
N ASP A 198 -60.06 12.42 3.01
CA ASP A 198 -61.18 12.75 2.08
C ASP A 198 -62.07 11.53 1.75
N GLU A 199 -61.91 10.41 2.45
CA GLU A 199 -62.65 9.16 2.16
C GLU A 199 -63.46 8.62 3.36
N GLU A 200 -63.77 9.47 4.36
CA GLU A 200 -64.67 9.08 5.47
C GLU A 200 -65.82 10.08 5.76
N GLU A 201 -66.11 11.02 4.86
CA GLU A 201 -67.34 11.83 4.91
C GLU A 201 -68.04 11.95 3.55
N ALA A 202 -68.62 10.85 3.05
CA ALA A 202 -69.65 10.93 2.03
C ALA A 202 -70.62 9.73 2.11
N LYS A 203 -71.60 9.83 3.03
CA LYS A 203 -72.88 9.14 2.84
C LYS A 203 -73.59 9.72 1.62
N PRO A 204 -74.16 8.90 0.73
CA PRO A 204 -75.41 9.25 0.09
C PRO A 204 -76.52 8.33 0.58
N LYS A 205 -77.41 8.91 1.39
CA LYS A 205 -78.81 8.48 1.49
C LYS A 205 -79.42 8.58 0.09
N ASN A 206 -79.66 7.46 -0.60
CA ASN A 206 -80.74 7.38 -1.59
C ASN A 206 -81.07 5.93 -1.92
N LYS A 207 -81.96 5.33 -1.14
CA LYS A 207 -82.53 4.00 -1.43
C LYS A 207 -84.02 3.98 -1.12
N GLU A 208 -84.73 4.99 -1.64
CA GLU A 208 -86.21 5.06 -1.66
C GLU A 208 -86.65 5.72 -2.96
N LYS A 209 -86.55 5.03 -4.10
CA LYS A 209 -87.30 5.42 -5.32
C LYS A 209 -87.43 4.34 -6.41
N GLU A 210 -87.41 3.07 -6.04
CA GLU A 210 -87.55 1.96 -6.99
C GLU A 210 -88.57 0.89 -6.56
N LYS A 211 -89.56 1.27 -5.74
CA LYS A 211 -90.64 0.35 -5.33
C LYS A 211 -92.06 0.79 -5.74
N GLU A 212 -92.17 1.83 -6.58
CA GLU A 212 -93.47 2.38 -7.01
C GLU A 212 -93.85 2.08 -8.46
N LYS A 213 -92.96 1.48 -9.27
CA LYS A 213 -93.25 1.11 -10.67
C LYS A 213 -93.73 -0.32 -10.89
N GLU A 214 -93.81 -1.14 -9.84
CA GLU A 214 -94.27 -2.53 -9.95
C GLU A 214 -95.76 -2.73 -9.59
N LYS A 215 -96.41 -1.75 -8.95
CA LYS A 215 -97.84 -1.83 -8.58
C LYS A 215 -98.83 -1.33 -9.64
N GLU A 216 -98.36 -0.80 -10.76
CA GLU A 216 -99.24 -0.30 -11.83
C GLU A 216 -99.48 -1.32 -12.96
N LYS A 217 -98.66 -2.38 -13.05
CA LYS A 217 -98.87 -3.49 -14.02
C LYS A 217 -99.77 -4.62 -13.54
N GLU A 218 -100.19 -4.60 -12.27
CA GLU A 218 -101.06 -5.64 -11.70
C GLU A 218 -102.55 -5.26 -11.70
N LYS A 219 -102.91 -3.99 -11.97
CA LYS A 219 -104.31 -3.53 -12.08
C LYS A 219 -104.89 -3.56 -13.49
N GLU A 220 -104.09 -3.85 -14.51
CA GLU A 220 -104.54 -3.93 -15.91
C GLU A 220 -104.88 -5.36 -16.35
N LYS A 221 -104.68 -6.37 -15.49
CA LYS A 221 -105.06 -7.77 -15.74
C LYS A 221 -106.37 -8.22 -15.09
N GLU A 222 -107.10 -7.30 -14.43
CA GLU A 222 -108.37 -7.61 -13.76
C GLU A 222 -109.58 -6.89 -14.41
N LYS A 223 -109.42 -6.42 -15.65
CA LYS A 223 -110.49 -5.80 -16.46
C LYS A 223 -110.59 -6.35 -17.90
N GLU A 224 -110.08 -7.55 -18.14
CA GLU A 224 -110.37 -8.31 -19.35
C GLU A 224 -110.96 -9.67 -18.99
#